data_AF-A0A1I5BPL5-F1
#
_entry.id   AF-A0A1I5BPL5-F1
#
_cell.length_a   1.000
_cell.length_b   1.000
_cell.length_c   1.000
_cell.angle_alpha   90.00
_cell.angle_beta   90.00
_cell.angle_gamma   90.00
#
_symmetry.space_group_name_H-M   'P 1'
#
loop_
_entity.id
_entity.type
_entity.pdbx_description
1 polymer ?
#
loop_
_entity_poly.entity_id
_entity_poly.type
_entity_poly.pdbx_seq_one_letter_code
_entity_poly.pdbx_strand_id
1 'polypeptide(L)'
;MDTKLTLKLNQEIIERAKKYASDKKVSLSRIVEAYLQSLTTEEEDTDFEISPFVKSLATGAKIPADLDYKKEYSEQLLEKYK
;
A
#
# COMPACT_ATOMS: atom_id res chain seq x y z
N MET A 1 -10.49 19.39 10.45
CA MET A 1 -10.46 20.87 10.38
C MET A 1 -9.41 21.24 9.35
N ASP A 2 -9.74 22.09 8.40
CA ASP A 2 -8.82 22.43 7.32
C ASP A 2 -7.99 23.66 7.68
N THR A 3 -6.69 23.60 7.48
CA THR A 3 -5.76 24.71 7.77
C THR A 3 -4.85 24.96 6.57
N LYS A 4 -4.43 26.21 6.38
CA LYS A 4 -3.56 26.59 5.26
C LYS A 4 -2.09 26.40 5.64
N LEU A 5 -1.40 25.53 4.92
CA LEU A 5 0.05 25.35 5.00
C LEU A 5 0.74 26.23 3.94
N THR A 6 1.67 27.09 4.36
CA THR A 6 2.48 27.92 3.44
C THR A 6 3.94 27.47 3.49
N LEU A 7 4.49 27.06 2.34
CA LEU A 7 5.85 26.53 2.21
C LEU A 7 6.71 27.43 1.33
N LYS A 8 7.97 27.64 1.72
CA LYS A 8 8.96 28.31 0.86
C LYS A 8 9.72 27.26 0.07
N LEU A 9 9.60 27.31 -1.26
CA LEU A 9 10.20 26.35 -2.19
C LEU A 9 10.88 27.10 -3.33
N ASN A 10 11.78 26.42 -4.04
CA ASN A 10 12.37 26.98 -5.26
C ASN A 10 11.28 27.16 -6.34
N GLN A 11 11.25 28.32 -6.98
CA GLN A 11 10.30 28.66 -8.03
C GLN A 11 10.30 27.66 -9.21
N GLU A 12 11.46 27.16 -9.63
CA GLU A 12 11.55 26.17 -10.72
C GLU A 12 10.91 24.82 -10.35
N ILE A 13 10.93 24.47 -9.06
CA ILE A 13 10.26 23.27 -8.56
C ILE A 13 8.75 23.47 -8.57
N ILE A 14 8.28 24.64 -8.14
CA ILE A 14 6.84 24.98 -8.14
C ILE A 14 6.26 24.88 -9.55
N GLU A 15 6.94 25.43 -10.56
CA GLU A 15 6.45 25.42 -11.94
C GLU A 15 6.42 24.00 -12.53
N ARG A 16 7.47 23.20 -12.30
CA ARG A 16 7.46 21.78 -12.72
C ARG A 16 6.36 20.98 -12.03
N ALA A 17 6.14 21.21 -10.74
CA ALA A 17 5.11 20.53 -9.98
C ALA A 17 3.69 20.90 -10.41
N LYS A 18 3.44 22.19 -10.72
CA LYS A 18 2.15 22.64 -11.30
C LYS A 18 1.88 22.00 -12.65
N LYS A 19 2.89 21.92 -13.53
CA LYS A 19 2.76 21.27 -14.83
C LYS A 19 2.38 19.79 -14.65
N TYR A 20 3.11 19.07 -13.80
CA TYR A 20 2.83 17.67 -13.48
C TYR A 20 1.39 17.48 -12.95
N ALA A 21 0.96 18.33 -12.02
CA ALA A 21 -0.38 18.27 -11.45
C ALA A 21 -1.47 18.49 -12.52
N SER A 22 -1.27 19.47 -13.41
CA SER A 22 -2.19 19.76 -14.51
C SER A 22 -2.26 18.60 -15.52
N ASP A 23 -1.12 18.02 -15.90
CA ASP A 23 -1.06 16.89 -16.83
C ASP A 23 -1.80 15.66 -16.27
N LYS A 24 -1.74 15.48 -14.94
CA LYS A 24 -2.43 14.42 -14.20
C LYS A 24 -3.85 14.78 -13.79
N LYS A 25 -4.35 15.97 -14.14
CA LYS A 25 -5.68 16.49 -13.76
C LYS A 25 -5.95 16.44 -12.26
N VAL A 26 -4.94 16.72 -11.45
CA VAL A 26 -5.01 16.79 -9.98
C VAL A 26 -4.51 18.14 -9.48
N SER A 27 -4.93 18.56 -8.29
CA SER A 27 -4.40 19.78 -7.68
C SER A 27 -3.06 19.53 -7.01
N LEU A 28 -2.19 20.55 -7.02
CA LEU A 28 -0.90 20.48 -6.33
C LEU A 28 -1.08 20.29 -4.81
N SER A 29 -2.10 20.92 -4.23
CA SER A 29 -2.44 20.73 -2.81
C SER A 29 -2.79 19.29 -2.49
N ARG A 30 -3.55 18.61 -3.36
CA ARG A 30 -3.92 17.20 -3.18
C ARG A 30 -2.72 16.27 -3.26
N ILE A 31 -1.75 16.57 -4.12
CA ILE A 31 -0.50 15.79 -4.19
C ILE A 31 0.28 15.93 -2.87
N VAL A 32 0.44 17.16 -2.38
CA VAL A 32 1.19 17.43 -1.15
C VAL A 32 0.48 16.82 0.07
N GLU A 33 -0.83 16.98 0.16
CA GLU A 33 -1.65 16.40 1.22
C GLU A 33 -1.55 14.87 1.23
N ALA A 34 -1.69 14.21 0.07
CA ALA A 34 -1.56 12.76 -0.02
C ALA A 34 -0.16 12.26 0.37
N TYR A 35 0.89 13.01 0.01
CA TYR A 35 2.25 12.66 0.40
C TYR A 35 2.48 12.84 1.90
N LEU A 36 2.05 13.97 2.48
CA LEU A 36 2.13 14.19 3.92
C LEU A 36 1.34 13.12 4.68
N GLN A 37 0.13 12.78 4.20
CA GLN A 37 -0.66 11.68 4.75
C GLN A 37 0.11 10.37 4.69
N SER A 38 0.79 10.03 3.58
CA SER A 38 1.58 8.80 3.51
C SER A 38 2.75 8.74 4.49
N LEU A 39 3.24 9.89 4.95
CA LEU A 39 4.35 9.98 5.91
C LEU A 39 3.88 10.04 7.37
N THR A 40 2.72 10.65 7.62
CA THR A 40 2.17 10.87 8.96
C THR A 40 1.12 9.85 9.35
N THR A 41 0.66 9.03 8.39
CA THR A 41 0.01 7.77 8.71
C THR A 41 1.14 6.85 9.14
N GLU A 42 1.65 7.08 10.36
CA GLU A 42 2.38 6.06 11.09
C GLU A 42 1.50 4.81 11.10
N GLU A 43 2.19 3.67 11.06
CA GLU A 43 1.68 2.34 11.36
C GLU A 43 0.87 2.41 12.66
N GLU A 44 -0.39 2.84 12.57
CA GLU A 44 -1.35 2.22 13.45
C GLU A 44 -1.20 0.73 13.12
N ASP A 45 -0.71 -0.02 14.10
CA ASP A 45 -1.00 -1.45 14.26
C ASP A 45 -2.53 -1.68 14.33
N THR A 46 -3.31 -1.00 13.50
CA THR A 46 -4.67 -1.36 13.15
C THR A 46 -4.52 -2.42 12.10
N ASP A 47 -4.34 -3.64 12.60
CA ASP A 47 -4.99 -4.84 12.12
C ASP A 47 -5.81 -4.52 10.86
N PHE A 48 -5.15 -4.60 9.70
CA PHE A 48 -5.71 -4.20 8.41
C PHE A 48 -7.09 -4.85 8.37
N GLU A 49 -8.19 -4.09 8.40
CA GLU A 49 -9.52 -4.70 8.48
C GLU A 49 -9.77 -5.45 7.17
N ILE A 50 -9.36 -6.72 7.16
CA ILE A 50 -9.60 -7.64 6.08
C ILE A 50 -11.11 -7.75 6.00
N SER A 51 -11.67 -7.32 4.86
CA SER A 51 -13.10 -7.45 4.56
C SER A 51 -13.61 -8.82 5.02
N PRO A 52 -14.79 -8.92 5.65
CA PRO A 52 -15.36 -10.20 6.11
C PRO A 52 -15.36 -11.27 5.00
N PHE A 53 -15.49 -10.85 3.74
CA PHE A 53 -15.37 -11.72 2.57
C PHE A 53 -13.94 -12.24 2.35
N VAL A 54 -12.92 -11.39 2.46
CA VAL A 54 -11.52 -11.83 2.32
C VAL A 54 -11.11 -12.70 3.51
N LYS A 55 -11.63 -12.41 4.71
CA LYS A 55 -11.42 -13.23 5.91
C LYS A 55 -12.08 -14.61 5.79
N SER A 56 -13.21 -14.71 5.09
CA SER A 56 -13.85 -16.00 4.81
C SER A 56 -13.11 -16.84 3.75
N LEU A 57 -12.27 -16.22 2.91
CA LEU A 57 -11.36 -16.97 2.02
C LEU A 57 -10.22 -17.66 2.79
N ALA A 58 -9.78 -17.07 3.91
CA ALA A 58 -8.69 -17.60 4.73
C ALA A 58 -9.09 -18.79 5.63
N THR A 59 -10.38 -19.10 5.74
CA THR A 59 -10.90 -20.09 6.72
C THR A 59 -10.85 -21.55 6.25
N GLY A 60 -10.21 -21.84 5.11
CA GLY A 60 -10.23 -23.17 4.50
C GLY A 60 -9.16 -24.17 4.99
N ALA A 61 -8.00 -23.70 5.44
CA ALA A 61 -6.89 -24.60 5.78
C ALA A 61 -6.11 -24.10 7.00
N LYS A 62 -6.14 -24.88 8.09
CA LYS A 62 -5.19 -24.70 9.20
C LYS A 62 -3.82 -25.16 8.71
N ILE A 63 -2.95 -24.21 8.43
CA ILE A 63 -1.55 -24.49 8.11
C ILE A 63 -0.86 -24.92 9.41
N PRO A 64 -0.19 -26.08 9.45
CA PRO A 64 0.62 -26.49 10.60
C PRO A 64 1.69 -25.44 10.89
N ALA A 65 1.91 -25.11 12.16
CA ALA A 65 2.91 -24.11 12.54
C ALA A 65 4.35 -24.54 12.17
N ASP A 66 4.55 -25.84 11.99
CA ASP A 66 5.78 -26.53 11.64
C ASP A 66 5.87 -26.93 10.16
N LEU A 67 5.00 -26.41 9.31
CA LEU A 67 4.98 -26.75 7.88
C LEU A 67 6.25 -26.24 7.16
N ASP A 68 7.10 -27.17 6.71
CA ASP A 68 8.16 -26.86 5.75
C ASP A 68 7.57 -26.76 4.32
N TYR A 69 7.05 -25.57 4.01
CA TYR A 69 6.40 -25.29 2.73
C TYR A 69 7.28 -25.60 1.51
N LYS A 70 8.61 -25.50 1.63
CA LYS A 70 9.53 -25.74 0.51
C LYS A 70 9.59 -27.22 0.17
N LYS A 71 9.61 -28.06 1.21
CA LYS A 71 9.67 -29.51 1.06
C LYS A 71 8.37 -30.03 0.44
N GLU A 72 7.23 -29.68 1.02
CA GLU A 72 5.89 -30.06 0.53
C GLU A 72 5.64 -29.62 -0.91
N TYR A 73 6.03 -28.39 -1.25
CA TYR A 73 5.91 -27.87 -2.61
C TYR A 73 6.75 -28.68 -3.61
N SER A 74 7.97 -29.05 -3.23
CA SER A 74 8.87 -29.84 -4.07
C SER A 74 8.34 -31.25 -4.28
N GLU A 75 7.79 -31.88 -3.23
CA GLU A 75 7.19 -33.22 -3.30
C GLU A 75 5.93 -33.23 -4.18
N GLN A 76 5.03 -32.24 -4.05
CA GLN A 76 3.87 -32.10 -4.93
C GLN A 76 4.26 -31.88 -6.40
N LEU A 77 5.30 -31.08 -6.66
CA LEU A 77 5.83 -30.87 -8.00
C LEU A 77 6.33 -32.18 -8.61
N LEU A 78 7.10 -32.97 -7.84
CA LEU A 78 7.59 -34.27 -8.28
C LEU A 78 6.46 -35.25 -8.56
N GLU A 79 5.39 -35.24 -7.75
CA GLU A 79 4.22 -36.10 -7.95
C GLU A 79 3.37 -35.67 -9.15
N LYS A 80 3.19 -34.36 -9.36
CA LYS A 80 2.41 -33.82 -10.48
C LYS A 80 3.03 -34.11 -11.85
N TYR A 81 4.36 -34.13 -11.93
CA TYR A 81 5.11 -34.36 -13.17
C TYR A 81 5.66 -35.78 -13.27
N LYS A 82 5.10 -36.72 -12.50
CA LYS A 82 5.36 -38.16 -12.59
C LYS A 82 4.48 -38.80 -13.66
#